data_AF-A0A969F1Q5-F1
#
_entry.id   AF-A0A969F1Q5-F1
#
_cell.length_a   1.000
_cell.length_b   1.000
_cell.length_c   1.000
_cell.angle_alpha   90.00
_cell.angle_beta   90.00
_cell.angle_gamma   90.00
#
_symmetry.space_group_name_H-M   'P 1'
#
loop_
_entity.id
_entity.type
_entity.pdbx_description
1 polymer ?
#
loop_
_entity_poly.entity_id
_entity_poly.type
_entity_poly.pdbx_seq_one_letter_code
_entity_poly.pdbx_strand_id
1 'polypeptide(L)'
;MGLIAREIEGRGVPTLAMSSAWSITAAVRPPRSVFLDFPLGHTAGKPNDAPTNIAIMNAALGAFETMTKPESFVTLPFEWAEDDAWKDAVMRPRDATAGHSDQRVERTATPQYQTDEDRSRAEVRLAQGGCASCIFLE
;
A
#
# COMPACT_ATOMS: atom_id res chain seq x y z
N MET A 1 -1.27 0.16 11.71
CA MET A 1 -2.09 -0.96 11.19
C MET A 1 -2.52 -1.98 12.23
N GLY A 2 -1.68 -2.38 13.21
CA GLY A 2 -2.03 -3.44 14.18
C GLY A 2 -3.27 -3.19 15.05
N LEU A 3 -3.44 -1.99 15.60
CA LEU A 3 -4.61 -1.65 16.44
C LEU A 3 -5.93 -1.72 15.67
N ILE A 4 -5.96 -1.15 14.46
CA ILE A 4 -7.14 -1.16 13.59
C ILE A 4 -7.48 -2.59 13.17
N ALA A 5 -6.47 -3.37 12.75
CA ALA A 5 -6.65 -4.77 12.38
C ALA A 5 -7.28 -5.57 13.53
N ARG A 6 -6.80 -5.37 14.77
CA ARG A 6 -7.35 -6.04 15.96
C ARG A 6 -8.81 -5.67 16.24
N GLU A 7 -9.18 -4.39 16.09
CA GLU A 7 -10.58 -3.95 16.26
C GLU A 7 -11.50 -4.56 15.18
N ILE A 8 -11.03 -4.61 13.94
CA ILE A 8 -11.78 -5.23 12.82
C ILE A 8 -11.98 -6.73 13.08
N GLU A 9 -10.95 -7.44 13.54
CA GLU A 9 -11.06 -8.86 13.89
C GLU A 9 -11.94 -9.12 15.10
N GLY A 10 -11.94 -8.23 16.09
CA GLY A 10 -12.87 -8.27 17.22
C GLY A 10 -14.35 -8.20 16.81
N ARG A 11 -14.63 -7.70 15.60
CA ARG A 11 -15.98 -7.64 14.99
C ARG A 11 -16.26 -8.81 14.03
N GLY A 12 -15.38 -9.82 14.00
CA GLY A 12 -15.55 -11.02 13.19
C GLY A 12 -15.10 -10.89 11.73
N VAL A 13 -14.39 -9.81 11.36
CA VAL A 13 -13.83 -9.64 10.01
C VAL A 13 -12.34 -9.98 10.05
N PRO A 14 -11.88 -11.08 9.45
CA PRO A 14 -10.48 -11.48 9.51
C PRO A 14 -9.60 -10.55 8.66
N THR A 15 -8.38 -10.27 9.13
CA THR A 15 -7.47 -9.31 8.48
C THR A 15 -6.08 -9.90 8.27
N LEU A 16 -5.37 -9.38 7.26
CA LEU A 16 -3.95 -9.65 7.03
C LEU A 16 -3.27 -8.36 6.55
N ALA A 17 -2.16 -8.02 7.20
CA ALA A 17 -1.33 -6.88 6.79
C ALA A 17 -0.19 -7.32 5.89
N MET A 18 -0.07 -6.74 4.70
CA MET A 18 1.13 -6.85 3.87
C MET A 18 2.08 -5.70 4.20
N SER A 19 3.35 -6.01 4.47
CA SER A 19 4.31 -5.02 4.95
C SER A 19 5.68 -5.18 4.30
N SER A 20 6.40 -4.06 4.17
CA SER A 20 7.80 -4.02 3.73
C SER A 20 8.75 -3.49 4.81
N ALA A 21 8.28 -3.38 6.06
CA ALA A 21 9.10 -2.99 7.20
C ALA A 21 9.10 -4.10 8.25
N TRP A 22 10.06 -5.03 8.16
CA TRP A 22 10.06 -6.24 8.99
C TRP A 22 10.08 -5.93 10.48
N SER A 23 11.04 -5.14 10.95
CA SER A 23 11.23 -4.82 12.37
C SER A 23 10.05 -4.06 12.97
N ILE A 24 9.49 -3.11 12.22
CA ILE A 24 8.31 -2.34 12.62
C ILE A 24 7.09 -3.27 12.74
N THR A 25 6.90 -4.17 11.77
CA THR A 25 5.76 -5.10 11.76
C THR A 25 5.84 -6.07 12.93
N ALA A 26 7.03 -6.62 13.17
CA ALA A 26 7.31 -7.48 14.31
C ALA A 26 7.02 -6.78 15.66
N ALA A 27 7.40 -5.50 15.79
CA ALA A 27 7.13 -4.72 17.00
C ALA A 27 5.62 -4.41 17.19
N VAL A 28 4.90 -4.17 16.09
CA VAL A 28 3.46 -3.86 16.10
C VAL A 28 2.59 -5.07 16.45
N ARG A 29 3.06 -6.30 16.16
CA ARG A 29 2.35 -7.57 16.44
C ARG A 29 0.89 -7.56 15.94
N PRO A 30 0.65 -7.30 14.63
CA PRO A 30 -0.70 -7.36 14.05
C PRO A 30 -1.24 -8.80 14.14
N PRO A 31 -2.57 -9.01 14.07
CA PRO A 31 -3.16 -10.35 14.17
C PRO A 31 -2.58 -11.36 13.17
N ARG A 32 -2.39 -10.94 11.92
CA ARG A 32 -1.72 -11.69 10.84
C ARG A 32 -0.97 -10.72 9.95
N SER A 33 0.21 -11.12 9.49
CA SER A 33 0.99 -10.30 8.55
C SER A 33 1.89 -11.13 7.65
N VAL A 34 2.12 -10.62 6.45
CA VAL A 34 3.14 -11.11 5.54
C VAL A 34 4.15 -9.99 5.29
N PHE A 35 5.42 -10.37 5.20
CA PHE A 35 6.51 -9.49 4.84
C PHE A 35 6.91 -9.70 3.39
N LEU A 36 7.03 -8.61 2.65
CA LEU A 36 7.58 -8.57 1.29
C LEU A 36 8.78 -7.60 1.31
N ASP A 37 9.97 -8.12 1.05
CA ASP A 37 11.24 -7.37 1.11
C ASP A 37 11.46 -6.49 -0.12
N PHE A 38 10.51 -5.59 -0.34
CA PHE A 38 10.42 -4.66 -1.46
C PHE A 38 10.52 -3.22 -0.91
N PRO A 39 10.82 -2.20 -1.73
CA PRO A 39 10.77 -0.81 -1.28
C PRO A 39 9.39 -0.45 -0.71
N LEU A 40 9.37 0.41 0.30
CA LEU A 40 8.13 0.95 0.87
C LEU A 40 7.22 1.49 -0.26
N GLY A 41 5.94 1.10 -0.22
CA GLY A 41 4.95 1.42 -1.26
C GLY A 41 4.77 0.34 -2.34
N HIS A 42 5.60 -0.70 -2.36
CA HIS A 42 5.53 -1.79 -3.35
C HIS A 42 5.10 -3.13 -2.74
N THR A 43 4.28 -3.11 -1.68
CA THR A 43 3.80 -4.33 -0.99
C THR A 43 2.93 -5.24 -1.85
N ALA A 44 2.47 -4.79 -3.02
CA ALA A 44 1.73 -5.59 -4.00
C ALA A 44 2.57 -5.97 -5.23
N GLY A 45 3.87 -5.69 -5.21
CA GLY A 45 4.81 -5.99 -6.29
C GLY A 45 5.24 -4.77 -7.13
N LYS A 46 5.91 -5.03 -8.25
CA LYS A 46 6.52 -4.01 -9.11
C LYS A 46 5.47 -3.35 -10.02
N PRO A 47 5.66 -2.07 -10.36
CA PRO A 47 4.85 -1.44 -11.40
C PRO A 47 5.01 -2.21 -12.72
N ASN A 48 3.90 -2.41 -13.43
CA ASN A 48 3.85 -3.06 -14.75
C ASN A 48 4.30 -4.53 -14.80
N ASP A 49 4.41 -5.22 -13.65
CA ASP A 49 4.71 -6.65 -13.58
C ASP A 49 3.51 -7.45 -13.05
N ALA A 50 2.44 -7.51 -13.86
CA ALA A 50 1.21 -8.17 -13.48
C ALA A 50 1.38 -9.64 -13.05
N PRO A 51 2.20 -10.48 -13.72
CA PRO A 51 2.44 -11.86 -13.29
C PRO A 51 2.98 -11.97 -11.86
N THR A 52 4.00 -11.19 -11.52
CA THR A 52 4.58 -11.18 -10.16
C THR A 52 3.59 -10.61 -9.15
N ASN A 53 2.87 -9.56 -9.49
CA ASN A 53 1.86 -8.96 -8.60
C ASN A 53 0.75 -9.96 -8.25
N ILE A 54 0.27 -10.72 -9.24
CA ILE A 54 -0.71 -11.79 -9.03
C ILE A 54 -0.12 -12.90 -8.14
N ALA A 55 1.14 -13.30 -8.38
CA ALA A 55 1.80 -14.33 -7.57
C ALA A 55 1.96 -13.89 -6.10
N ILE A 56 2.34 -12.64 -5.85
CA ILE A 56 2.43 -12.05 -4.51
C ILE A 56 1.07 -12.08 -3.81
N MET A 57 0.01 -11.65 -4.49
CA MET A 57 -1.34 -11.66 -3.93
C MET A 57 -1.82 -13.07 -3.62
N ASN A 58 -1.59 -14.03 -4.50
CA ASN A 58 -1.93 -15.43 -4.25
C ASN A 58 -1.16 -16.00 -3.06
N ALA A 59 0.12 -15.68 -2.91
CA ALA A 59 0.92 -16.12 -1.76
C ALA A 59 0.41 -15.50 -0.45
N ALA A 60 0.03 -14.21 -0.46
CA ALA A 60 -0.53 -13.54 0.71
C ALA A 60 -1.89 -14.14 1.11
N LEU A 61 -2.76 -14.44 0.14
CA LEU A 61 -4.04 -15.12 0.39
C LEU A 61 -3.84 -16.56 0.86
N GLY A 62 -2.89 -17.31 0.29
CA GLY A 62 -2.55 -18.65 0.77
C GLY A 62 -2.00 -18.63 2.20
N ALA A 63 -1.20 -17.62 2.56
CA ALA A 63 -0.78 -17.41 3.95
C ALA A 63 -1.99 -17.11 4.85
N PHE A 64 -2.94 -16.31 4.38
CA PHE A 64 -4.16 -16.00 5.14
C PHE A 64 -4.95 -17.24 5.54
N GLU A 65 -5.07 -18.21 4.63
CA GLU A 65 -5.79 -19.47 4.87
C GLU A 65 -5.11 -20.37 5.91
N THR A 66 -3.78 -20.28 6.02
CA THR A 66 -2.98 -21.16 6.90
C THR A 66 -2.67 -20.52 8.26
N MET A 67 -2.72 -19.19 8.37
CA MET A 67 -2.46 -18.45 9.60
C MET A 67 -3.63 -18.53 10.59
N THR A 68 -3.56 -19.48 11.51
CA THR A 68 -4.57 -19.71 12.54
C THR A 68 -4.22 -19.13 13.91
N LYS A 69 -2.96 -18.74 14.12
CA LYS A 69 -2.49 -18.18 15.39
C LYS A 69 -2.42 -16.65 15.32
N PRO A 70 -2.80 -15.93 16.39
CA PRO A 70 -2.53 -14.52 16.48
C PRO A 70 -1.03 -14.23 16.33
N GLU A 71 -0.72 -13.08 15.73
CA GLU A 71 0.64 -12.60 15.50
C GLU A 71 1.45 -13.49 14.55
N SER A 72 0.76 -14.28 13.72
CA SER A 72 1.42 -15.02 12.65
C SER A 72 2.08 -14.04 11.67
N PHE A 73 3.36 -14.28 11.42
CA PHE A 73 4.19 -13.42 10.59
C PHE A 73 5.13 -14.26 9.72
N VAL A 74 5.00 -14.15 8.40
CA VAL A 74 5.82 -14.91 7.44
C VAL A 74 6.42 -14.00 6.39
N THR A 75 7.59 -14.36 5.89
CA THR A 75 8.23 -13.71 4.74
C THR A 75 7.80 -14.40 3.45
N LEU A 76 7.37 -13.64 2.46
CA LEU A 76 7.05 -14.16 1.13
C LEU A 76 8.34 -14.35 0.30
N PRO A 77 8.42 -15.38 -0.56
CA PRO A 77 9.64 -15.75 -1.27
C PRO A 77 9.78 -14.99 -2.60
N PHE A 78 9.68 -13.66 -2.58
CA PHE A 78 9.85 -12.82 -3.77
C PHE A 78 11.00 -11.85 -3.59
N GLU A 79 11.70 -11.56 -4.68
CA GLU A 79 12.88 -10.69 -4.70
C GLU A 79 12.61 -9.43 -5.52
N TRP A 80 13.05 -8.28 -4.99
CA TRP A 80 12.91 -7.00 -5.70
C TRP A 80 13.91 -6.86 -6.85
N ALA A 81 15.12 -7.36 -6.71
CA ALA A 81 16.15 -7.32 -7.74
C ALA A 81 17.09 -8.52 -7.56
N GLU A 82 18.01 -8.72 -8.51
CA GLU A 82 19.02 -9.78 -8.42
C GLU A 82 19.95 -9.61 -7.21
N ASP A 83 20.10 -8.37 -6.73
CA ASP A 83 20.89 -8.03 -5.56
C ASP A 83 20.16 -7.03 -4.65
N ASP A 84 20.77 -6.76 -3.50
CA ASP A 84 20.27 -5.84 -2.48
C ASP A 84 20.78 -4.40 -2.65
N ALA A 85 21.44 -4.04 -3.75
CA ALA A 85 22.02 -2.71 -3.95
C ALA A 85 20.94 -1.60 -3.94
N TRP A 86 19.70 -1.94 -4.27
CA TRP A 86 18.56 -1.03 -4.17
C TRP A 86 18.30 -0.56 -2.73
N LYS A 87 18.61 -1.37 -1.71
CA LYS A 87 18.41 -1.04 -0.28
C LYS A 87 19.25 0.16 0.15
N ASP A 88 20.39 0.39 -0.51
CA ASP A 88 21.23 1.55 -0.29
C ASP A 88 20.64 2.86 -0.84
N ALA A 89 19.68 2.80 -1.78
CA ALA A 89 19.07 4.00 -2.34
C ALA A 89 17.77 4.41 -1.64
N VAL A 90 17.13 3.50 -0.90
CA VAL A 90 15.79 3.72 -0.33
C VAL A 90 15.84 4.79 0.76
N MET A 91 14.92 5.74 0.71
CA MET A 91 14.81 6.86 1.66
C MET A 91 16.07 7.72 1.80
N ARG A 92 17.07 7.58 0.92
CA ARG A 92 18.22 8.49 0.86
C ARG A 92 17.85 9.75 0.09
N PRO A 93 18.19 10.95 0.60
CA PRO A 93 18.15 12.17 -0.18
C PRO A 93 18.99 12.01 -1.44
N ARG A 94 18.51 12.52 -2.59
CA ARG A 94 19.23 12.44 -3.87
C ARG A 94 20.59 13.15 -3.84
N ASP A 95 20.76 14.09 -2.92
CA ASP A 95 21.98 14.84 -2.68
C ASP A 95 21.99 15.29 -1.21
N ALA A 96 23.11 15.11 -0.50
CA ALA A 96 23.27 15.53 0.89
C ALA A 96 23.56 17.04 1.02
N THR A 97 23.92 17.69 -0.09
CA THR A 97 24.26 19.11 -0.18
C THR A 97 23.17 19.96 -0.81
N ALA A 98 22.30 19.36 -1.64
CA ALA A 98 21.05 19.98 -2.03
C ALA A 98 20.11 19.93 -0.82
N GLY A 99 19.66 21.08 -0.34
CA GLY A 99 18.62 21.14 0.69
C GLY A 99 17.40 20.28 0.32
N HIS A 100 16.54 19.99 1.30
CA HIS A 100 15.33 19.19 1.09
C HIS A 100 14.55 19.68 -0.15
N SER A 101 14.61 18.92 -1.25
CA SER A 101 13.81 19.21 -2.43
C SER A 101 12.41 18.66 -2.17
N ASP A 102 11.42 19.55 -2.16
CA ASP A 102 10.03 19.14 -2.15
C ASP A 102 9.73 18.44 -3.48
N GLN A 103 9.66 17.11 -3.45
CA GLN A 103 9.35 16.31 -4.64
C GLN A 103 7.83 16.16 -4.85
N ARG A 104 7.00 16.81 -4.03
CA ARG A 104 5.56 16.85 -4.26
C ARG A 104 5.29 17.68 -5.52
N VAL A 105 4.41 17.16 -6.38
CA VAL A 105 3.88 17.93 -7.51
C VAL A 105 3.03 19.09 -6.97
N GLU A 106 3.03 20.23 -7.67
CA GLU A 106 2.16 21.35 -7.35
C GLU A 106 0.69 20.89 -7.28
N ARG A 107 -0.01 21.29 -6.23
CA ARG A 107 -1.43 20.98 -6.09
C ARG A 107 -2.24 21.92 -6.97
N THR A 108 -2.85 21.38 -8.01
CA THR A 108 -3.76 22.13 -8.88
C THR A 108 -5.19 22.08 -8.36
N ALA A 109 -5.97 23.15 -8.57
CA ALA A 109 -7.41 23.13 -8.32
C ALA A 109 -8.18 22.23 -9.32
N THR A 110 -7.58 21.91 -10.47
CA THR A 110 -8.16 21.02 -11.47
C THR A 110 -8.14 19.57 -10.97
N PRO A 111 -9.30 18.89 -10.88
CA PRO A 111 -9.36 17.47 -10.53
C PRO A 111 -8.58 16.61 -11.52
N GLN A 112 -7.84 15.63 -11.00
CA GLN A 112 -7.12 14.64 -11.80
C GLN A 112 -7.89 13.33 -11.78
N TYR A 113 -8.07 12.71 -12.95
CA TYR A 113 -8.81 11.46 -13.12
C TYR A 113 -7.90 10.36 -13.65
N GLN A 114 -8.14 9.12 -13.24
CA GLN A 114 -7.36 7.98 -13.73
C GLN A 114 -7.66 7.69 -15.21
N THR A 115 -8.91 7.88 -15.62
CA THR A 115 -9.36 7.73 -17.02
C THR A 115 -10.32 8.85 -17.44
N ASP A 116 -10.54 9.02 -18.75
CA ASP A 116 -11.56 9.94 -19.25
C ASP A 116 -12.99 9.48 -18.91
N GLU A 117 -13.18 8.18 -18.74
CA GLU A 117 -14.45 7.65 -18.23
C GLU A 117 -14.72 8.15 -16.80
N ASP A 118 -13.73 8.12 -15.92
CA ASP A 118 -13.85 8.64 -14.55
C ASP A 118 -14.19 10.13 -14.55
N ARG A 119 -13.56 10.90 -15.45
CA ARG A 119 -13.87 12.33 -15.66
C ARG A 119 -15.33 12.53 -16.03
N SER A 120 -15.82 11.83 -17.05
CA SER A 120 -17.20 11.95 -17.52
C SER A 120 -18.22 11.56 -16.43
N ARG A 121 -17.95 10.51 -15.66
CA ARG A 121 -18.80 10.06 -14.55
C ARG A 121 -18.86 11.11 -13.44
N ALA A 122 -17.71 11.73 -13.12
CA ALA A 122 -17.64 12.80 -12.14
C ALA A 122 -18.43 14.04 -12.59
N GLU A 123 -18.32 14.45 -13.86
CA GLU A 123 -19.06 15.57 -14.44
C GLU A 123 -20.57 15.33 -14.41
N VAL A 124 -21.03 14.14 -14.83
CA VAL A 124 -22.45 13.76 -14.75
C VAL A 124 -22.95 13.80 -13.31
N ARG A 125 -22.17 13.27 -12.35
CA ARG A 125 -22.54 13.28 -10.94
C ARG A 125 -22.62 14.69 -10.37
N LEU A 126 -21.67 15.56 -10.70
CA LEU A 126 -21.65 16.96 -10.28
C LEU A 126 -22.88 17.71 -10.85
N ALA A 127 -23.22 17.49 -12.12
CA ALA A 127 -24.42 18.06 -12.74
C ALA A 127 -25.72 17.57 -12.08
N GLN A 128 -25.73 16.37 -11.49
CA GLN A 128 -26.86 15.78 -10.76
C GLN A 128 -26.85 16.11 -9.26
N GLY A 129 -26.23 17.23 -8.85
CA GLY A 129 -26.21 17.68 -7.45
C GLY A 129 -25.01 17.16 -6.64
N GLY A 130 -24.02 16.57 -7.29
CA GLY A 130 -22.78 16.12 -6.65
C GLY A 130 -22.98 14.98 -5.65
N CYS A 131 -21.90 14.59 -4.98
CA CYS A 131 -21.95 13.58 -3.93
C CYS A 131 -22.66 14.12 -2.68
N ALA A 132 -23.76 13.48 -2.26
CA ALA A 132 -24.63 13.94 -1.17
C ALA A 132 -23.94 14.08 0.20
N SER A 133 -22.81 13.39 0.40
CA SER A 133 -22.02 13.43 1.64
C SER A 133 -20.67 14.15 1.48
N CYS A 134 -20.32 14.58 0.27
CA CYS A 134 -19.03 15.19 0.01
C CYS A 134 -19.11 16.68 0.34
N ILE A 135 -18.20 17.16 1.18
CA ILE A 135 -18.04 18.58 1.47
C ILE A 135 -17.06 19.13 0.43
N PHE A 136 -17.60 19.82 -0.58
CA PHE A 136 -16.79 20.62 -1.48
C PHE A 136 -16.58 21.98 -0.80
N LEU A 137 -15.33 22.27 -0.42
CA LEU A 137 -14.96 23.60 0.07
C LEU A 137 -14.99 24.57 -1.12
N GLU A 138 -15.70 25.69 -0.98
CA GLU A 138 -15.71 26.79 -1.94
C GLU A 138 -14.33 27.47 -2.07
#